data_AF-A0A1A8V0C8-F1
#
_entry.id   AF-A0A1A8V0C8-F1
#
_cell.length_a   1.000
_cell.length_b   1.000
_cell.length_c   1.000
_cell.angle_alpha   90.00
_cell.angle_beta   90.00
_cell.angle_gamma   90.00
#
_symmetry.space_group_name_H-M   'P 1'
#
loop_
_entity.id
_entity.type
_entity.pdbx_description
1 polymer ?
#
loop_
_entity_poly.entity_id
_entity_poly.type
_entity_poly.pdbx_seq_one_letter_code
_entity_poly.pdbx_strand_id
1 'polypeptide(L)'
;LVFTFKMCTRLLTEAGELHADEFSFFLRGGNVEKRDGTRNPCVNWLPDSSWDNITALTNLQKFKDMGTSLEQNPEDWKSWLTQAEPEKTPLPGGWSITCDDLQKMLIVRSLRPDRVASCITSFVVKHLGPRFVEPPVLNMKAALEESSSWTPLIFVLSPGADPTDALLQLAKASGMSRHLHTLYLGQGQALVAKRMVEEGVKEGHWVFLANCHLSLAWTSELDRLIQQLRVQKPHPHFRLWLSTSPYPEFPVGILQAGIKMTVEPPQGLKASMKHLYQLVTPSHPRPGLYNRR
;
A
#
# COMPACT_ATOMS: atom_id res chain seq x y z
N LEU A 1 3.66 2.23 -2.20
CA LEU A 1 4.95 2.66 -2.80
C LEU A 1 4.77 3.57 -4.03
N VAL A 2 4.05 3.16 -5.10
CA VAL A 2 3.90 4.00 -6.32
C VAL A 2 3.32 5.38 -6.02
N PHE A 3 2.24 5.45 -5.24
CA PHE A 3 1.63 6.71 -4.83
C PHE A 3 2.60 7.61 -4.05
N THR A 4 3.33 7.03 -3.08
CA THR A 4 4.26 7.78 -2.23
C THR A 4 5.50 8.23 -2.99
N PHE A 5 5.98 7.44 -3.95
CA PHE A 5 7.01 7.86 -4.90
C PHE A 5 6.54 9.03 -5.77
N LYS A 6 5.34 8.95 -6.35
CA LYS A 6 4.77 10.05 -7.15
C LYS A 6 4.61 11.34 -6.34
N MET A 7 4.21 11.23 -5.07
CA MET A 7 4.14 12.38 -4.16
C MET A 7 5.54 12.95 -3.92
N CYS A 8 6.52 12.10 -3.59
CA CYS A 8 7.90 12.49 -3.36
C CYS A 8 8.49 13.23 -4.57
N THR A 9 8.38 12.67 -5.76
CA THR A 9 8.96 13.25 -6.99
C THR A 9 8.29 14.57 -7.35
N ARG A 10 6.98 14.72 -7.11
CA ARG A 10 6.28 16.00 -7.34
C ARG A 10 6.76 17.10 -6.40
N LEU A 11 6.97 16.79 -5.12
CA LEU A 11 7.51 17.75 -4.15
C LEU A 11 8.92 18.22 -4.56
N LEU A 12 9.78 17.27 -4.96
CA LEU A 12 11.14 17.60 -5.42
C LEU A 12 11.15 18.36 -6.75
N THR A 13 10.20 18.09 -7.64
CA THR A 13 10.05 18.85 -8.90
C THR A 13 9.67 20.30 -8.61
N GLU A 14 8.71 20.54 -7.70
CA GLU A 14 8.30 21.89 -7.30
C GLU A 14 9.44 22.66 -6.59
N ALA A 15 10.27 21.95 -5.83
CA ALA A 15 11.46 22.52 -5.19
C ALA A 15 12.62 22.79 -6.17
N GLY A 16 12.53 22.36 -7.43
CA GLY A 16 13.62 22.46 -8.40
C GLY A 16 14.79 21.51 -8.14
N GLU A 17 14.60 20.49 -7.31
CA GLU A 17 15.64 19.53 -6.89
C GLU A 17 15.71 18.28 -7.78
N LEU A 18 14.91 18.21 -8.85
CA LEU A 18 14.76 17.02 -9.67
C LEU A 18 14.87 17.37 -11.16
N HIS A 19 15.88 16.79 -11.83
CA HIS A 19 16.13 17.06 -13.23
C HIS A 19 15.09 16.38 -14.13
N ALA A 20 14.37 17.19 -14.93
CA ALA A 20 13.23 16.72 -15.72
C ALA A 20 13.59 15.60 -16.71
N ASP A 21 14.70 15.73 -17.43
CA ASP A 21 15.11 14.73 -18.43
C ASP A 21 15.54 13.41 -17.77
N GLU A 22 16.23 13.47 -16.64
CA GLU A 22 16.67 12.30 -15.88
C GLU A 22 15.47 11.55 -15.31
N PHE A 23 14.48 12.28 -14.78
CA PHE A 23 13.25 11.67 -14.28
C PHE A 23 12.36 11.12 -15.41
N SER A 24 12.26 11.83 -16.53
CA SER A 24 11.57 11.33 -17.73
C SER A 24 12.21 10.03 -18.22
N PHE A 25 13.54 9.98 -18.26
CA PHE A 25 14.27 8.76 -18.55
C PHE A 25 13.92 7.69 -17.53
N PHE A 26 13.98 7.95 -16.22
CA PHE A 26 13.64 6.98 -15.16
C PHE A 26 12.24 6.38 -15.32
N LEU A 27 11.26 7.13 -15.83
CA LEU A 27 9.91 6.62 -16.06
C LEU A 27 9.77 5.81 -17.35
N ARG A 28 10.34 6.31 -18.45
CA ARG A 28 10.08 5.78 -19.80
C ARG A 28 11.10 4.75 -20.26
N GLY A 29 12.34 4.92 -19.81
CA GLY A 29 13.50 4.21 -20.34
C GLY A 29 14.10 5.03 -21.46
N GLY A 30 15.22 4.55 -21.98
CA GLY A 30 15.79 5.09 -23.19
C GLY A 30 15.31 4.29 -24.40
N ASN A 31 15.00 4.98 -25.50
CA ASN A 31 14.84 4.33 -26.80
C ASN A 31 16.23 4.17 -27.42
N VAL A 32 16.62 2.94 -27.76
CA VAL A 32 17.79 2.72 -28.62
C VAL A 32 17.34 2.96 -30.06
N GLU A 33 17.29 4.23 -30.46
CA GLU A 33 17.05 4.62 -31.84
C GLU A 33 18.34 4.37 -32.63
N LYS A 34 18.57 3.08 -32.98
CA LYS A 34 19.72 2.52 -33.69
C LYS A 34 20.98 2.38 -32.83
N ARG A 35 21.55 1.16 -32.86
CA ARG A 35 22.90 0.90 -32.33
C ARG A 35 23.89 1.63 -33.22
N ASP A 36 24.45 2.74 -32.75
CA ASP A 36 25.52 3.49 -33.43
C ASP A 36 26.86 2.74 -33.40
N GLY A 37 26.85 1.43 -33.71
CA GLY A 37 28.04 0.60 -33.85
C GLY A 37 28.78 0.26 -32.54
N THR A 38 28.41 0.81 -31.38
CA THR A 38 28.98 0.46 -30.08
C THR A 38 28.53 -0.93 -29.63
N ARG A 39 29.37 -1.92 -29.92
CA ARG A 39 29.21 -3.28 -29.42
C ARG A 39 29.36 -3.29 -27.90
N ASN A 40 28.62 -4.17 -27.24
CA ASN A 40 28.76 -4.44 -25.82
C ASN A 40 30.21 -4.85 -25.50
N PRO A 41 30.98 -4.08 -24.70
CA PRO A 41 32.36 -4.42 -24.38
C PRO A 41 32.43 -5.59 -23.38
N CYS A 42 31.33 -5.91 -22.70
CA CYS A 42 31.23 -6.84 -21.59
C CYS A 42 30.34 -8.06 -21.88
N VAL A 43 30.34 -8.55 -23.13
CA VAL A 43 29.46 -9.66 -23.61
C VAL A 43 29.50 -10.93 -22.75
N ASN A 44 30.60 -11.17 -22.03
CA ASN A 44 30.79 -12.37 -21.23
C ASN A 44 29.90 -12.41 -19.98
N TRP A 45 29.37 -11.27 -19.52
CA TRP A 45 28.59 -11.19 -18.28
C TRP A 45 27.48 -10.15 -18.28
N LEU A 46 27.52 -9.15 -19.16
CA LEU A 46 26.49 -8.13 -19.29
C LEU A 46 25.54 -8.48 -20.44
N PRO A 47 24.24 -8.70 -20.17
CA PRO A 47 23.25 -8.93 -21.23
C PRO A 47 23.14 -7.73 -22.17
N ASP A 48 22.91 -8.00 -23.46
CA ASP A 48 22.74 -6.94 -24.46
C ASP A 48 21.59 -5.99 -24.13
N SER A 49 20.53 -6.47 -23.48
CA SER A 49 19.42 -5.60 -23.02
C SER A 49 19.87 -4.58 -21.96
N SER A 50 20.74 -4.97 -21.04
CA SER A 50 21.34 -4.05 -20.06
C SER A 50 22.31 -3.09 -20.71
N TRP A 51 23.08 -3.55 -21.71
CA TRP A 51 23.95 -2.69 -22.50
C TRP A 51 23.17 -1.66 -23.34
N ASP A 52 22.06 -2.08 -23.95
CA ASP A 52 21.14 -1.21 -24.69
C ASP A 52 20.59 -0.12 -23.75
N ASN A 53 20.24 -0.45 -22.49
CA ASN A 53 19.84 0.53 -21.48
C ASN A 53 20.97 1.50 -21.08
N ILE A 54 22.22 1.02 -20.96
CA ILE A 54 23.39 1.87 -20.68
C ILE A 54 23.66 2.81 -21.84
N THR A 55 23.62 2.30 -23.07
CA THR A 55 23.81 3.10 -24.28
C THR A 55 22.77 4.22 -24.32
N ALA A 56 21.50 3.90 -24.07
CA ALA A 56 20.47 4.92 -24.03
C ALA A 56 20.63 5.89 -22.85
N LEU A 57 21.16 5.44 -21.70
CA LEU A 57 21.49 6.29 -20.56
C LEU A 57 22.58 7.32 -20.90
N THR A 58 23.55 6.97 -21.76
CA THR A 58 24.64 7.90 -22.17
C THR A 58 24.15 9.13 -22.94
N ASN A 59 22.91 9.13 -23.44
CA ASN A 59 22.30 10.31 -24.04
C ASN A 59 22.07 11.45 -23.04
N LEU A 60 22.04 11.14 -21.74
CA LEU A 60 21.99 12.14 -20.68
C LEU A 60 23.39 12.69 -20.42
N GLN A 61 23.52 14.02 -20.32
CA GLN A 61 24.82 14.71 -20.22
C GLN A 61 25.71 14.16 -19.10
N LYS A 62 25.13 13.81 -17.95
CA LYS A 62 25.83 13.29 -16.78
C LYS A 62 26.44 11.90 -16.99
N PHE A 63 25.92 11.11 -17.93
CA PHE A 63 26.23 9.69 -18.09
C PHE A 63 26.98 9.37 -19.40
N LYS A 64 27.49 10.38 -20.11
CA LYS A 64 28.27 10.20 -21.35
C LYS A 64 29.41 9.18 -21.19
N ASP A 65 30.10 9.22 -20.06
CA ASP A 65 31.24 8.34 -19.78
C ASP A 65 30.85 6.98 -19.17
N MET A 66 29.55 6.68 -19.04
CA MET A 66 29.10 5.45 -18.39
C MET A 66 29.54 4.20 -19.15
N GLY A 67 29.47 4.22 -20.50
CA GLY A 67 29.94 3.12 -21.33
C GLY A 67 31.44 2.86 -21.14
N THR A 68 32.25 3.92 -21.20
CA THR A 68 33.70 3.88 -20.95
C THR A 68 34.03 3.36 -19.55
N SER A 69 33.26 3.74 -18.54
CA SER A 69 33.43 3.27 -17.16
C SER A 69 33.24 1.76 -17.02
N LEU A 70 32.29 1.16 -17.75
CA LEU A 70 32.13 -0.30 -17.78
C LEU A 70 33.30 -1.00 -18.49
N GLU A 71 33.80 -0.41 -19.56
CA GLU A 71 34.94 -0.96 -20.31
C GLU A 71 36.26 -0.89 -19.53
N GLN A 72 36.47 0.20 -18.78
CA GLN A 72 37.69 0.38 -17.98
C GLN A 72 37.71 -0.44 -16.69
N ASN A 73 36.54 -0.65 -16.05
CA ASN A 73 36.44 -1.35 -14.76
C ASN A 73 35.47 -2.53 -14.79
N PRO A 74 35.62 -3.50 -15.72
CA PRO A 74 34.60 -4.53 -15.95
C PRO A 74 34.41 -5.47 -14.76
N GLU A 75 35.48 -5.82 -14.04
CA GLU A 75 35.40 -6.72 -12.89
C GLU A 75 34.70 -6.06 -11.68
N ASP A 76 34.91 -4.77 -11.44
CA ASP A 76 34.22 -4.05 -10.36
C ASP A 76 32.73 -3.91 -10.64
N TRP A 77 32.36 -3.57 -11.87
CA TRP A 77 30.95 -3.51 -12.29
C TRP A 77 30.27 -4.87 -12.24
N LYS A 78 30.96 -5.94 -12.66
CA LYS A 78 30.47 -7.30 -12.56
C LYS A 78 30.28 -7.72 -11.09
N SER A 79 31.26 -7.43 -10.25
CA SER A 79 31.19 -7.70 -8.81
C SER A 79 30.01 -6.96 -8.16
N TRP A 80 29.84 -5.67 -8.47
CA TRP A 80 28.69 -4.90 -8.02
C TRP A 80 27.37 -5.49 -8.53
N LEU A 81 27.25 -5.77 -9.84
CA LEU A 81 26.03 -6.27 -10.45
C LEU A 81 25.58 -7.63 -9.88
N THR A 82 26.53 -8.48 -9.49
CA THR A 82 26.27 -9.82 -8.93
C THR A 82 25.89 -9.83 -7.44
N GLN A 83 25.96 -8.68 -6.75
CA GLN A 83 25.51 -8.59 -5.36
C GLN A 83 23.99 -8.79 -5.23
N ALA A 84 23.55 -9.26 -4.06
CA ALA A 84 22.13 -9.41 -3.77
C ALA A 84 21.42 -8.06 -3.64
N GLU A 85 22.10 -7.05 -3.06
CA GLU A 85 21.56 -5.71 -2.78
C GLU A 85 22.50 -4.61 -3.28
N PRO A 86 22.78 -4.54 -4.59
CA PRO A 86 23.75 -3.60 -5.16
C PRO A 86 23.37 -2.13 -4.97
N GLU A 87 22.08 -1.83 -4.81
CA GLU A 87 21.61 -0.47 -4.55
C GLU A 87 22.00 0.06 -3.16
N LYS A 88 22.47 -0.81 -2.26
CA LYS A 88 22.97 -0.45 -0.92
C LYS A 88 24.49 -0.32 -0.87
N THR A 89 25.19 -0.69 -1.93
CA THR A 89 26.65 -0.63 -2.00
C THR A 89 27.10 0.54 -2.87
N PRO A 90 28.32 1.06 -2.64
CA PRO A 90 28.87 2.11 -3.48
C PRO A 90 28.97 1.63 -4.94
N LEU A 91 28.50 2.47 -5.88
CA LEU A 91 28.78 2.33 -7.30
C LEU A 91 30.29 2.36 -7.57
N PRO A 92 30.81 1.49 -8.45
CA PRO A 92 32.20 1.50 -8.93
C PRO A 92 32.61 2.82 -9.61
N GLY A 93 33.90 2.97 -9.92
CA GLY A 93 34.40 4.03 -10.81
C GLY A 93 34.17 5.48 -10.33
N GLY A 94 33.98 5.70 -9.03
CA GLY A 94 33.74 7.04 -8.46
C GLY A 94 32.33 7.59 -8.63
N TRP A 95 31.43 6.86 -9.31
CA TRP A 95 30.04 7.29 -9.54
C TRP A 95 29.25 7.52 -8.25
N SER A 96 29.63 6.86 -7.15
CA SER A 96 29.03 7.10 -5.83
C SER A 96 29.14 8.54 -5.34
N ILE A 97 30.20 9.23 -5.74
CA ILE A 97 30.55 10.59 -5.32
C ILE A 97 29.91 11.61 -6.27
N THR A 98 29.85 11.29 -7.56
CA THR A 98 29.38 12.22 -8.59
C THR A 98 27.87 12.16 -8.82
N CYS A 99 27.22 11.04 -8.50
CA CYS A 99 25.78 10.86 -8.65
C CYS A 99 24.99 11.22 -7.39
N ASP A 100 23.90 11.95 -7.59
CA ASP A 100 22.82 12.07 -6.60
C ASP A 100 21.98 10.77 -6.52
N ASP A 101 20.93 10.78 -5.70
CA ASP A 101 20.10 9.60 -5.49
C ASP A 101 19.32 9.20 -6.75
N LEU A 102 18.78 10.16 -7.52
CA LEU A 102 18.05 9.86 -8.76
C LEU A 102 19.00 9.27 -9.81
N GLN A 103 20.19 9.83 -9.93
CA GLN A 103 21.23 9.36 -10.85
C GLN A 103 21.72 7.96 -10.49
N LYS A 104 21.86 7.64 -9.20
CA LYS A 104 22.12 6.25 -8.75
C LYS A 104 20.98 5.32 -9.15
N MET A 105 19.73 5.74 -8.98
CA MET A 105 18.56 4.96 -9.37
C MET A 105 18.52 4.70 -10.88
N LEU A 106 18.99 5.63 -11.71
CA LEU A 106 19.12 5.46 -13.16
C LEU A 106 20.09 4.34 -13.52
N ILE A 107 21.27 4.31 -12.89
CA ILE A 107 22.25 3.23 -13.11
C ILE A 107 21.70 1.88 -12.68
N VAL A 108 21.09 1.80 -11.48
CA VAL A 108 20.44 0.58 -11.01
C VAL A 108 19.33 0.14 -11.95
N ARG A 109 18.51 1.07 -12.45
CA ARG A 109 17.45 0.75 -13.40
C ARG A 109 17.98 0.17 -14.71
N SER A 110 19.11 0.69 -15.22
CA SER A 110 19.70 0.20 -16.46
C SER A 110 20.36 -1.18 -16.33
N LEU A 111 20.94 -1.49 -15.16
CA LEU A 111 21.72 -2.72 -14.93
C LEU A 111 20.98 -3.81 -14.13
N ARG A 112 20.16 -3.42 -13.15
CA ARG A 112 19.46 -4.27 -12.18
C ARG A 112 18.01 -3.80 -11.98
N PRO A 113 17.15 -3.91 -13.02
CA PRO A 113 15.76 -3.43 -12.97
C PRO A 113 14.95 -4.10 -11.86
N ASP A 114 15.31 -5.30 -11.42
CA ASP A 114 14.71 -6.01 -10.29
C ASP A 114 14.87 -5.28 -8.94
N ARG A 115 15.90 -4.44 -8.79
CA ARG A 115 16.18 -3.68 -7.56
C ARG A 115 15.57 -2.28 -7.54
N VAL A 116 14.87 -1.87 -8.60
CA VAL A 116 14.27 -0.53 -8.71
C VAL A 116 13.25 -0.25 -7.61
N ALA A 117 12.47 -1.25 -7.17
CA ALA A 117 11.55 -1.09 -6.05
C ALA A 117 12.26 -0.79 -4.73
N SER A 118 13.41 -1.42 -4.47
CA SER A 118 14.27 -1.15 -3.31
C SER A 118 14.84 0.27 -3.36
N CYS A 119 15.33 0.68 -4.53
CA CYS A 119 15.77 2.05 -4.81
C CYS A 119 14.69 3.09 -4.49
N ILE A 120 13.48 2.91 -5.04
CA ILE A 120 12.33 3.80 -4.80
C ILE A 120 12.00 3.85 -3.30
N THR A 121 12.06 2.72 -2.61
CA THR A 121 11.81 2.66 -1.16
C THR A 121 12.82 3.51 -0.41
N SER A 122 14.12 3.32 -0.65
CA SER A 122 15.19 4.12 -0.02
C SER A 122 15.06 5.61 -0.34
N PHE A 123 14.73 5.95 -1.58
CA PHE A 123 14.52 7.32 -2.02
C PHE A 123 13.37 7.99 -1.26
N VAL A 124 12.22 7.34 -1.16
CA VAL A 124 11.06 7.86 -0.41
C VAL A 124 11.39 7.96 1.09
N VAL A 125 12.10 6.99 1.67
CA VAL A 125 12.53 7.04 3.08
C VAL A 125 13.43 8.24 3.32
N LYS A 126 14.37 8.53 2.41
CA LYS A 126 15.30 9.66 2.54
C LYS A 126 14.59 11.01 2.51
N HIS A 127 13.63 11.19 1.60
CA HIS A 127 12.99 12.49 1.36
C HIS A 127 11.71 12.73 2.17
N LEU A 128 10.89 11.70 2.42
CA LEU A 128 9.62 11.82 3.15
C LEU A 128 9.65 11.13 4.52
N GLY A 129 10.57 10.19 4.73
CA GLY A 129 10.70 9.42 5.97
C GLY A 129 10.07 8.02 5.90
N PRO A 130 10.43 7.13 6.85
CA PRO A 130 10.06 5.71 6.81
C PRO A 130 8.55 5.46 6.86
N ARG A 131 7.77 6.35 7.49
CA ARG A 131 6.31 6.23 7.59
C ARG A 131 5.58 6.20 6.24
N PHE A 132 6.22 6.66 5.15
CA PHE A 132 5.65 6.71 3.80
C PHE A 132 5.91 5.42 2.98
N VAL A 133 6.65 4.46 3.55
CA VAL A 133 6.86 3.14 2.94
C VAL A 133 6.42 2.01 3.86
N GLU A 134 6.26 2.26 5.15
CA GLU A 134 5.68 1.30 6.08
C GLU A 134 4.16 1.17 5.85
N PRO A 135 3.61 -0.06 5.83
CA PRO A 135 2.17 -0.25 5.73
C PRO A 135 1.49 0.37 6.96
N PRO A 136 0.40 1.14 6.78
CA PRO A 136 -0.33 1.72 7.90
C PRO A 136 -0.94 0.60 8.76
N VAL A 137 -0.93 0.80 10.07
CA VAL A 137 -1.63 -0.12 10.99
C VAL A 137 -3.13 0.15 10.87
N LEU A 138 -3.91 -0.90 10.57
CA LEU A 138 -5.37 -0.80 10.60
C LEU A 138 -5.83 -0.40 12.02
N ASN A 139 -6.45 0.77 12.14
CA ASN A 139 -6.97 1.27 13.40
C ASN A 139 -8.48 1.54 13.29
N MET A 140 -9.28 0.50 13.53
CA MET A 140 -10.74 0.59 13.48
C MET A 140 -11.31 1.51 14.56
N LYS A 141 -10.62 1.65 15.70
CA LYS A 141 -11.05 2.55 16.78
C LYS A 141 -10.97 4.01 16.33
N ALA A 142 -9.85 4.41 15.71
CA ALA A 142 -9.72 5.76 15.16
C ALA A 142 -10.76 6.02 14.07
N ALA A 143 -10.98 5.06 13.17
CA ALA A 143 -12.02 5.18 12.14
C ALA A 143 -13.43 5.33 12.74
N LEU A 144 -13.73 4.59 13.82
CA LEU A 144 -14.99 4.73 14.56
C LEU A 144 -15.14 6.11 15.21
N GLU A 145 -14.08 6.64 15.83
CA GLU A 145 -14.06 7.97 16.45
C GLU A 145 -14.24 9.11 15.43
N GLU A 146 -13.70 8.94 14.22
CA GLU A 146 -13.89 9.88 13.09
C GLU A 146 -15.25 9.73 12.39
N SER A 147 -15.98 8.65 12.67
CA SER A 147 -17.28 8.37 12.03
C SER A 147 -18.47 9.00 12.78
N SER A 148 -19.51 9.31 12.01
CA SER A 148 -20.83 9.69 12.52
C SER A 148 -21.86 8.56 12.36
N SER A 149 -23.09 8.76 12.83
CA SER A 149 -24.18 7.79 12.64
C SER A 149 -24.67 7.66 11.19
N TRP A 150 -24.19 8.47 10.25
CA TRP A 150 -24.51 8.37 8.82
C TRP A 150 -23.28 8.11 7.95
N THR A 151 -22.09 7.97 8.54
CA THR A 151 -20.86 7.64 7.81
C THR A 151 -20.62 6.13 7.89
N PRO A 152 -20.81 5.37 6.79
CA PRO A 152 -20.52 3.95 6.80
C PRO A 152 -19.02 3.68 6.96
N LEU A 153 -18.70 2.62 7.69
CA LEU A 153 -17.34 2.11 7.90
C LEU A 153 -17.15 0.87 7.04
N ILE A 154 -16.21 0.92 6.09
CA ILE A 154 -16.14 -0.06 4.99
C ILE A 154 -14.80 -0.80 5.06
N PHE A 155 -14.86 -2.10 5.28
CA PHE A 155 -13.74 -3.00 5.08
C PHE A 155 -13.62 -3.39 3.61
N VAL A 156 -12.50 -3.00 3.00
CA VAL A 156 -12.09 -3.47 1.68
C VAL A 156 -11.21 -4.69 1.89
N LEU A 157 -11.72 -5.86 1.51
CA LEU A 157 -11.11 -7.14 1.81
C LEU A 157 -10.07 -7.55 0.77
N SER A 158 -8.90 -7.96 1.23
CA SER A 158 -8.02 -8.83 0.45
C SER A 158 -8.52 -10.28 0.46
N PRO A 159 -8.15 -11.11 -0.53
CA PRO A 159 -8.46 -12.54 -0.52
C PRO A 159 -8.07 -13.20 0.81
N GLY A 160 -9.01 -13.89 1.45
CA GLY A 160 -8.79 -14.59 2.72
C GLY A 160 -8.81 -13.69 3.98
N ALA A 161 -9.06 -12.38 3.85
CA ALA A 161 -9.22 -11.49 5.00
C ALA A 161 -10.66 -11.50 5.53
N ASP A 162 -10.82 -11.58 6.85
CA ASP A 162 -12.11 -11.48 7.56
C ASP A 162 -11.98 -10.50 8.74
N PRO A 163 -12.73 -9.39 8.77
CA PRO A 163 -12.67 -8.41 9.85
C PRO A 163 -13.56 -8.76 11.05
N THR A 164 -14.32 -9.85 11.00
CA THR A 164 -15.42 -10.13 11.96
C THR A 164 -14.93 -10.18 13.41
N ASP A 165 -13.88 -10.96 13.70
CA ASP A 165 -13.36 -11.08 15.07
C ASP A 165 -12.84 -9.75 15.61
N ALA A 166 -12.17 -8.99 14.75
CA ALA A 166 -11.62 -7.69 15.11
C ALA A 166 -12.76 -6.70 15.42
N LEU A 167 -13.84 -6.71 14.63
CA LEU A 167 -15.03 -5.89 14.86
C LEU A 167 -15.77 -6.31 16.14
N LEU A 168 -15.89 -7.61 16.42
CA LEU A 168 -16.48 -8.13 17.67
C LEU A 168 -15.71 -7.65 18.90
N GLN A 169 -14.38 -7.67 18.85
CA GLN A 169 -13.53 -7.14 19.91
C GLN A 169 -13.72 -5.62 20.10
N LEU A 170 -13.81 -4.86 19.01
CA LEU A 170 -14.08 -3.42 19.07
C LEU A 170 -15.46 -3.12 19.67
N ALA A 171 -16.49 -3.87 19.26
CA ALA A 171 -17.84 -3.74 19.81
C ALA A 171 -17.84 -4.04 21.31
N LYS A 172 -17.09 -5.05 21.76
CA LYS A 172 -16.92 -5.34 23.19
C LYS A 172 -16.23 -4.22 23.95
N ALA A 173 -15.15 -3.69 23.42
CA ALA A 173 -14.44 -2.55 24.02
C ALA A 173 -15.31 -1.28 24.06
N SER A 174 -16.28 -1.15 23.15
CA SER A 174 -17.19 -0.01 23.04
C SER A 174 -18.53 -0.20 23.76
N GLY A 175 -18.73 -1.31 24.48
CA GLY A 175 -20.01 -1.63 25.13
C GLY A 175 -21.16 -2.02 24.18
N MET A 176 -20.86 -2.22 22.89
CA MET A 176 -21.83 -2.50 21.82
C MET A 176 -21.98 -4.00 21.50
N SER A 177 -21.34 -4.92 22.23
CA SER A 177 -21.42 -6.36 21.94
C SER A 177 -22.84 -6.91 21.79
N ARG A 178 -23.78 -6.46 22.62
CA ARG A 178 -25.18 -6.92 22.58
C ARG A 178 -26.02 -6.22 21.50
N HIS A 179 -25.48 -5.13 20.95
CA HIS A 179 -26.13 -4.26 19.98
C HIS A 179 -25.42 -4.32 18.62
N LEU A 180 -24.52 -5.29 18.42
CA LEU A 180 -23.90 -5.56 17.12
C LEU A 180 -24.67 -6.69 16.45
N HIS A 181 -25.30 -6.38 15.32
CA HIS A 181 -25.98 -7.35 14.48
C HIS A 181 -25.17 -7.58 13.21
N THR A 182 -24.88 -8.84 12.90
CA THR A 182 -24.10 -9.22 11.73
C THR A 182 -24.96 -10.01 10.75
N LEU A 183 -24.86 -9.67 9.47
CA LEU A 183 -25.53 -10.37 8.38
C LEU A 183 -24.55 -10.58 7.23
N TYR A 184 -24.39 -11.83 6.80
CA TYR A 184 -23.62 -12.17 5.61
C TYR A 184 -24.54 -12.10 4.40
N LEU A 185 -24.26 -11.18 3.48
CA LEU A 185 -25.09 -10.97 2.31
C LEU A 185 -24.89 -12.11 1.29
N GLY A 186 -26.02 -12.68 0.89
CA GLY A 186 -26.14 -13.66 -0.17
C GLY A 186 -27.51 -13.53 -0.83
N GLN A 187 -27.91 -14.55 -1.59
CA GLN A 187 -29.22 -14.55 -2.24
C GLN A 187 -30.35 -14.52 -1.19
N GLY A 188 -31.33 -13.62 -1.37
CA GLY A 188 -32.51 -13.51 -0.50
C GLY A 188 -32.34 -12.72 0.80
N GLN A 189 -31.14 -12.21 1.12
CA GLN A 189 -30.89 -11.50 2.39
C GLN A 189 -31.18 -9.98 2.36
N ALA A 190 -31.53 -9.44 1.19
CA ALA A 190 -31.76 -8.00 0.99
C ALA A 190 -32.81 -7.41 1.95
N LEU A 191 -33.96 -8.08 2.10
CA LEU A 191 -35.05 -7.61 2.97
C LEU A 191 -34.65 -7.64 4.45
N VAL A 192 -33.88 -8.65 4.86
CA VAL A 192 -33.38 -8.78 6.24
C VAL A 192 -32.36 -7.68 6.52
N ALA A 193 -31.44 -7.43 5.57
CA ALA A 193 -30.46 -6.35 5.67
C ALA A 193 -31.13 -4.99 5.83
N LYS A 194 -32.16 -4.71 5.02
CA LYS A 194 -32.95 -3.49 5.09
C LYS A 194 -33.55 -3.27 6.48
N ARG A 195 -34.29 -4.26 6.98
CA ARG A 195 -34.94 -4.19 8.30
C ARG A 195 -33.93 -4.01 9.42
N MET A 196 -32.81 -4.73 9.35
CA MET A 196 -31.73 -4.63 10.33
C MET A 196 -31.13 -3.22 10.37
N VAL A 197 -30.91 -2.58 9.21
CA VAL A 197 -30.46 -1.19 9.13
C VAL A 197 -31.53 -0.24 9.68
N GLU A 198 -32.79 -0.38 9.27
CA GLU A 198 -33.89 0.48 9.74
C GLU A 198 -34.11 0.40 11.26
N GLU A 199 -33.97 -0.78 11.85
CA GLU A 199 -34.03 -0.99 13.30
C GLU A 199 -32.80 -0.39 13.98
N GLY A 200 -31.60 -0.66 13.45
CA GLY A 200 -30.38 -0.09 14.01
C GLY A 200 -30.35 1.43 14.00
N VAL A 201 -30.91 2.06 12.96
CA VAL A 201 -31.06 3.52 12.86
C VAL A 201 -31.92 4.09 13.99
N LYS A 202 -32.96 3.36 14.42
CA LYS A 202 -33.88 3.77 15.49
C LYS A 202 -33.30 3.50 16.87
N GLU A 203 -32.80 2.29 17.09
CA GLU A 203 -32.37 1.79 18.40
C GLU A 203 -30.89 2.05 18.71
N GLY A 204 -30.12 2.54 17.74
CA GLY A 204 -28.70 2.85 17.95
C GLY A 204 -27.76 1.65 17.83
N HIS A 205 -28.15 0.60 17.13
CA HIS A 205 -27.34 -0.61 16.99
C HIS A 205 -26.16 -0.43 16.03
N TRP A 206 -25.17 -1.30 16.16
CA TRP A 206 -24.18 -1.50 15.10
C TRP A 206 -24.69 -2.58 14.16
N VAL A 207 -24.66 -2.30 12.86
CA VAL A 207 -25.08 -3.25 11.83
C VAL A 207 -23.89 -3.55 10.95
N PHE A 208 -23.50 -4.82 10.88
CA PHE A 208 -22.42 -5.29 10.02
C PHE A 208 -23.00 -6.11 8.87
N LEU A 209 -22.94 -5.56 7.66
CA LEU A 209 -23.29 -6.26 6.42
C LEU A 209 -22.01 -6.78 5.77
N ALA A 210 -21.79 -8.08 5.89
CA ALA A 210 -20.61 -8.74 5.35
C ALA A 210 -20.81 -9.13 3.88
N ASN A 211 -19.73 -9.11 3.10
CA ASN A 211 -19.66 -9.57 1.72
C ASN A 211 -20.65 -8.89 0.76
N CYS A 212 -20.78 -7.57 0.83
CA CYS A 212 -21.73 -6.80 0.00
C CYS A 212 -21.57 -7.04 -1.51
N HIS A 213 -20.35 -7.28 -1.99
CA HIS A 213 -20.07 -7.67 -3.38
C HIS A 213 -20.80 -8.93 -3.87
N LEU A 214 -21.25 -9.83 -2.98
CA LEU A 214 -21.98 -11.04 -3.35
C LEU A 214 -23.47 -10.79 -3.64
N SER A 215 -23.98 -9.59 -3.39
CA SER A 215 -25.39 -9.24 -3.60
C SER A 215 -25.54 -7.92 -4.36
N LEU A 216 -25.14 -7.93 -5.64
CA LEU A 216 -25.10 -6.73 -6.50
C LEU A 216 -26.48 -6.08 -6.71
N ALA A 217 -27.55 -6.88 -6.78
CA ALA A 217 -28.91 -6.35 -6.87
C ALA A 217 -29.28 -5.49 -5.64
N TRP A 218 -28.69 -5.78 -4.48
CA TRP A 218 -28.91 -5.03 -3.24
C TRP A 218 -28.04 -3.79 -3.12
N THR A 219 -26.86 -3.75 -3.73
CA THR A 219 -25.92 -2.63 -3.52
C THR A 219 -26.51 -1.29 -3.96
N SER A 220 -27.34 -1.26 -5.01
CA SER A 220 -28.05 -0.04 -5.44
C SER A 220 -29.08 0.45 -4.43
N GLU A 221 -29.78 -0.45 -3.74
CA GLU A 221 -30.72 -0.08 -2.67
C GLU A 221 -29.98 0.34 -1.40
N LEU A 222 -28.87 -0.32 -1.09
CA LEU A 222 -27.98 0.07 0.01
C LEU A 222 -27.42 1.49 -0.19
N ASP A 223 -27.03 1.87 -1.40
CA ASP A 223 -26.58 3.24 -1.70
C ASP A 223 -27.68 4.27 -1.40
N ARG A 224 -28.91 4.00 -1.82
CA ARG A 224 -30.07 4.85 -1.51
C ARG A 224 -30.33 4.96 0.00
N LEU A 225 -30.24 3.83 0.73
CA LEU A 225 -30.39 3.83 2.19
C LEU A 225 -29.32 4.70 2.85
N ILE A 226 -28.05 4.56 2.45
CA ILE A 226 -26.94 5.36 2.99
C ILE A 226 -27.14 6.86 2.73
N GLN A 227 -27.61 7.23 1.54
CA GLN A 227 -27.93 8.63 1.22
C GLN A 227 -29.04 9.18 2.12
N GLN A 228 -30.05 8.35 2.43
CA GLN A 228 -31.16 8.73 3.32
C GLN A 228 -30.74 8.92 4.78
N LEU A 229 -29.73 8.18 5.26
CA LEU A 229 -29.24 8.30 6.64
C LEU A 229 -28.90 9.75 7.00
N ARG A 230 -28.30 10.53 6.09
CA ARG A 230 -27.93 11.93 6.36
C ARG A 230 -29.12 12.82 6.68
N VAL A 231 -30.28 12.51 6.10
CA VAL A 231 -31.52 13.29 6.26
C VAL A 231 -32.32 12.80 7.47
N GLN A 232 -32.30 11.49 7.74
CA GLN A 232 -33.10 10.86 8.79
C GLN A 232 -32.60 11.13 10.22
N LYS A 233 -31.39 11.69 10.39
CA LYS A 233 -30.74 11.93 11.70
C LYS A 233 -30.78 10.66 12.58
N PRO A 234 -30.01 9.62 12.22
CA PRO A 234 -30.01 8.33 12.90
C PRO A 234 -29.58 8.47 14.35
N HIS A 235 -29.97 7.50 15.18
CA HIS A 235 -29.56 7.45 16.57
C HIS A 235 -28.03 7.66 16.73
N PRO A 236 -27.55 8.49 17.68
CA PRO A 236 -26.13 8.85 17.76
C PRO A 236 -25.15 7.66 17.88
N HIS A 237 -25.58 6.56 18.51
CA HIS A 237 -24.79 5.33 18.65
C HIS A 237 -24.83 4.40 17.43
N PHE A 238 -25.75 4.60 16.49
CA PHE A 238 -25.86 3.76 15.30
C PHE A 238 -24.56 3.82 14.49
N ARG A 239 -24.08 2.67 14.03
CA ARG A 239 -22.96 2.58 13.09
C ARG A 239 -23.23 1.49 12.05
N LEU A 240 -23.04 1.85 10.78
CA LEU A 240 -23.12 0.91 9.67
C LEU A 240 -21.72 0.46 9.27
N TRP A 241 -21.46 -0.83 9.45
CA TRP A 241 -20.24 -1.50 9.02
C TRP A 241 -20.53 -2.33 7.78
N LEU A 242 -19.66 -2.25 6.78
CA LEU A 242 -19.76 -2.99 5.53
C LEU A 242 -18.47 -3.75 5.27
N SER A 243 -18.52 -4.94 4.68
CA SER A 243 -17.34 -5.55 4.06
C SER A 243 -17.57 -5.87 2.60
N THR A 244 -16.56 -5.62 1.77
CA THR A 244 -16.63 -5.89 0.34
C THR A 244 -15.25 -6.17 -0.24
N SER A 245 -15.20 -7.11 -1.18
CA SER A 245 -14.03 -7.26 -2.06
C SER A 245 -14.10 -6.21 -3.17
N PRO A 246 -12.97 -5.76 -3.73
CA PRO A 246 -12.97 -4.87 -4.89
C PRO A 246 -13.79 -5.47 -6.04
N TYR A 247 -14.78 -4.71 -6.51
CA TYR A 247 -15.63 -5.11 -7.64
C TYR A 247 -15.97 -3.87 -8.50
N PRO A 248 -15.79 -3.91 -9.83
CA PRO A 248 -15.91 -2.73 -10.68
C PRO A 248 -17.26 -2.01 -10.64
N GLU A 249 -18.36 -2.75 -10.48
CA GLU A 249 -19.72 -2.17 -10.48
C GLU A 249 -20.24 -1.88 -9.07
N PHE A 250 -19.40 -2.01 -8.04
CA PHE A 250 -19.79 -1.65 -6.69
C PHE A 250 -20.10 -0.14 -6.63
N PRO A 251 -21.23 0.30 -6.04
CA PRO A 251 -21.64 1.71 -6.11
C PRO A 251 -20.60 2.65 -5.52
N VAL A 252 -20.12 3.57 -6.35
CA VAL A 252 -19.12 4.58 -5.96
C VAL A 252 -19.68 5.51 -4.88
N GLY A 253 -20.99 5.77 -4.87
CA GLY A 253 -21.67 6.57 -3.85
C GLY A 253 -21.43 6.06 -2.43
N ILE A 254 -21.50 4.74 -2.24
CA ILE A 254 -21.21 4.09 -0.94
C ILE A 254 -19.76 4.34 -0.53
N LEU A 255 -18.82 4.17 -1.46
CA LEU A 255 -17.39 4.39 -1.19
C LEU A 255 -17.06 5.87 -0.94
N GLN A 256 -17.76 6.80 -1.58
CA GLN A 256 -17.59 8.24 -1.35
C GLN A 256 -18.16 8.68 -0.01
N ALA A 257 -19.28 8.09 0.42
CA ALA A 257 -19.93 8.41 1.69
C ALA A 257 -19.19 7.84 2.91
N GLY A 258 -18.44 6.74 2.73
CA GLY A 258 -17.83 6.00 3.83
C GLY A 258 -16.34 6.24 4.09
N ILE A 259 -15.91 5.83 5.28
CA ILE A 259 -14.51 5.65 5.66
C ILE A 259 -14.08 4.25 5.20
N LYS A 260 -13.01 4.16 4.40
CA LYS A 260 -12.51 2.90 3.85
C LYS A 260 -11.30 2.45 4.64
N MET A 261 -11.27 1.17 4.97
CA MET A 261 -10.17 0.49 5.63
C MET A 261 -9.82 -0.76 4.84
N THR A 262 -8.56 -0.89 4.42
CA THR A 262 -8.08 -2.12 3.80
C THR A 262 -7.75 -3.13 4.88
N VAL A 263 -8.28 -4.35 4.72
CA VAL A 263 -7.97 -5.48 5.59
C VAL A 263 -7.12 -6.43 4.77
N GLU A 264 -5.81 -6.41 5.05
CA GLU A 264 -4.82 -7.23 4.37
C GLU A 264 -4.17 -8.18 5.38
N PRO A 265 -3.89 -9.45 5.01
CA PRO A 265 -3.10 -10.32 5.87
C PRO A 265 -1.69 -9.70 6.05
N PRO A 266 -1.12 -9.75 7.27
CA PRO A 266 0.19 -9.15 7.53
C PRO A 266 1.27 -9.82 6.66
N GLN A 267 1.93 -9.03 5.81
CA GLN A 267 2.98 -9.54 4.93
C GLN A 267 4.35 -9.54 5.62
N GLY A 268 4.94 -10.73 5.76
CA GLY A 268 6.27 -10.94 6.32
C GLY A 268 6.30 -11.04 7.85
N LEU A 269 7.37 -11.67 8.37
CA LEU A 269 7.48 -12.07 9.78
C LEU A 269 7.31 -10.89 10.75
N LYS A 270 7.93 -9.74 10.47
CA LYS A 270 7.83 -8.53 11.31
C LYS A 270 6.38 -8.03 11.42
N ALA A 271 5.65 -7.99 10.31
CA ALA A 271 4.26 -7.55 10.31
C ALA A 271 3.37 -8.57 11.04
N SER A 272 3.60 -9.86 10.83
CA SER A 272 2.88 -10.93 11.53
C SER A 272 3.11 -10.87 13.04
N MET A 273 4.36 -10.66 13.48
CA MET A 273 4.70 -10.51 14.89
C MET A 273 4.07 -9.25 15.51
N LYS A 274 4.12 -8.10 14.82
CA LYS A 274 3.44 -6.88 15.28
C LYS A 274 1.93 -7.10 15.43
N HIS A 275 1.31 -7.78 14.46
CA HIS A 275 -0.11 -8.11 14.49
C HIS A 275 -0.46 -9.03 15.67
N LEU A 276 0.29 -10.13 15.85
CA LEU A 276 0.11 -11.03 16.99
C LEU A 276 0.28 -10.30 18.32
N TYR A 277 1.29 -9.44 18.45
CA TYR A 277 1.52 -8.66 19.66
C TYR A 277 0.33 -7.74 20.00
N GLN A 278 -0.32 -7.15 18.99
CA GLN A 278 -1.52 -6.32 19.18
C GLN A 278 -2.76 -7.11 19.60
N LEU A 279 -2.87 -8.38 19.20
CA LEU A 279 -3.95 -9.27 19.60
C LEU A 279 -3.80 -9.76 21.06
N VAL A 280 -2.58 -9.76 21.60
CA VAL A 280 -2.31 -10.12 22.99
C VAL A 280 -2.72 -8.95 23.88
N THR A 281 -3.90 -9.06 24.49
CA THR A 281 -4.25 -8.23 25.65
C THR A 281 -3.37 -8.66 26.84
N PRO A 282 -2.90 -7.74 27.70
CA PRO A 282 -2.29 -8.11 28.97
C PRO A 282 -3.34 -8.85 29.78
N SER A 283 -3.28 -10.18 29.77
CA SER A 283 -4.04 -10.98 30.71
C SER A 283 -3.61 -10.52 32.11
N HIS A 284 -4.59 -10.17 32.94
CA HIS A 284 -4.37 -9.91 34.36
C HIS A 284 -3.41 -10.98 34.91
N PRO A 285 -2.33 -10.61 35.61
CA PRO A 285 -1.51 -11.60 36.28
C PRO A 285 -2.44 -12.36 37.22
N ARG A 286 -2.65 -13.67 36.99
CA ARG A 286 -3.35 -14.53 37.95
C ARG A 286 -2.58 -14.42 39.27
N PRO A 287 -3.14 -13.85 40.34
CA PRO A 287 -2.47 -13.91 41.63
C PRO A 287 -2.63 -15.34 42.13
N GLY A 288 -1.51 -16.05 42.26
CA GLY A 288 -1.48 -17.32 42.99
C GLY A 288 -0.97 -18.50 42.20
N LEU A 289 0.32 -18.51 41.86
CA LEU A 289 1.11 -19.74 41.70
C LEU A 289 2.53 -19.62 42.28
N TYR A 290 2.73 -18.74 43.26
CA TYR A 290 3.90 -18.79 44.16
C TYR A 290 3.41 -19.01 45.59
N ASN A 291 2.92 -20.22 45.85
CA ASN A 291 2.93 -20.80 47.19
C ASN A 291 2.66 -22.29 47.08
N ARG A 292 3.70 -23.06 46.75
CA ARG A 292 3.84 -24.43 47.21
C ARG A 292 5.31 -24.65 47.56
N ARG A 293 5.53 -24.64 48.88
CA ARG A 293 6.53 -25.31 49.72
C ARG A 293 7.89 -25.58 49.12
#